data_AF-A0A085ZNI8-F1
#
_entry.id   AF-A0A085ZNI8-F1
#
_cell.length_a   1.000
_cell.length_b   1.000
_cell.length_c   1.000
_cell.angle_alpha   90.00
_cell.angle_beta   90.00
_cell.angle_gamma   90.00
#
_symmetry.space_group_name_H-M   'P 1'
#
loop_
_entity.id
_entity.type
_entity.pdbx_description
1 polymer ?
#
loop_
_entity_poly.entity_id
_entity_poly.type
_entity_poly.pdbx_seq_one_letter_code
_entity_poly.pdbx_strand_id
1 'polypeptide(L)'
;MICYSQNQKIDREPFKLELVANADNNYSVNIPKSPYFVKEKVLQIYPGEELNIETEIKGDTIYSMRIVDKVAFPDKTIKLKFLQNVTDRKNTLMMLSVVNPFDRKLIYDAMIYTVGGQQWSPTSIIPIQPKLAGYETWPDVIATMALEKWRFTK
;
A
#
# COMPACT_ATOMS: atom_id res chain seq x y z
N MET A 1 -23.88 10.75 -20.10
CA MET A 1 -23.55 10.31 -18.74
C MET A 1 -22.60 9.12 -18.86
N ILE A 2 -21.29 9.33 -18.69
CA ILE A 2 -20.30 8.25 -18.83
C ILE A 2 -20.19 7.58 -17.45
N CYS A 3 -20.62 6.32 -17.36
CA CYS A 3 -20.56 5.53 -16.15
C CYS A 3 -19.09 5.11 -15.89
N TYR A 4 -18.46 5.68 -14.85
CA TYR A 4 -17.08 5.35 -14.43
C TYR A 4 -16.95 3.98 -13.73
N SER A 5 -17.99 3.15 -13.74
CA SER A 5 -18.01 1.82 -13.08
C SER A 5 -16.93 0.87 -13.59
N GLN A 6 -16.39 1.08 -14.80
CA GLN A 6 -15.36 0.21 -15.39
C GLN A 6 -13.94 0.52 -14.90
N ASN A 7 -13.71 1.64 -14.19
CA ASN A 7 -12.38 2.05 -13.76
C ASN A 7 -12.00 1.54 -12.36
N GLN A 8 -12.96 0.97 -11.62
CA GLN A 8 -12.76 0.50 -10.26
C GLN A 8 -12.23 -0.93 -10.25
N LYS A 9 -11.17 -1.16 -9.48
CA LYS A 9 -10.66 -2.50 -9.15
C LYS A 9 -11.05 -2.88 -7.73
N ILE A 10 -11.84 -3.94 -7.60
CA ILE A 10 -12.24 -4.46 -6.29
C ILE A 10 -11.23 -5.51 -5.82
N ASP A 11 -10.94 -6.46 -6.70
CA ASP A 11 -10.06 -7.59 -6.43
C ASP A 11 -8.72 -7.46 -7.14
N ARG A 12 -7.67 -7.96 -6.49
CA ARG A 12 -6.41 -8.32 -7.14
C ARG A 12 -6.57 -9.63 -7.89
N GLU A 13 -5.97 -9.71 -9.07
CA GLU A 13 -5.83 -10.97 -9.78
C GLU A 13 -4.79 -11.87 -9.09
N PRO A 14 -4.93 -13.20 -9.20
CA PRO A 14 -4.00 -14.12 -8.56
C PRO A 14 -2.59 -13.97 -9.15
N PHE A 15 -1.57 -14.04 -8.30
CA PHE A 15 -0.18 -13.97 -8.72
C PHE A 15 0.72 -14.77 -7.79
N LYS A 16 1.94 -15.05 -8.24
CA LYS A 16 2.98 -15.67 -7.42
C LYS A 16 3.85 -14.58 -6.82
N LEU A 17 3.82 -14.43 -5.50
CA LEU A 17 4.75 -13.56 -4.79
C LEU A 17 6.10 -14.26 -4.71
N GLU A 18 7.15 -13.56 -5.11
CA GLU A 18 8.54 -14.01 -5.01
C GLU A 18 9.38 -12.91 -4.38
N LEU A 19 10.04 -13.21 -3.27
CA LEU A 19 10.90 -12.30 -2.52
C LEU A 19 12.25 -12.97 -2.28
N VAL A 20 13.32 -12.18 -2.31
CA VAL A 20 14.62 -12.64 -1.83
C VAL A 20 14.58 -12.59 -0.31
N ALA A 21 14.52 -13.75 0.35
CA ALA A 21 14.42 -13.82 1.81
C ALA A 21 15.79 -13.64 2.47
N ASN A 22 16.83 -14.20 1.85
CA ASN A 22 18.23 -14.01 2.20
C ASN A 22 19.11 -14.38 0.98
N ALA A 23 20.44 -14.38 1.15
CA ALA A 23 21.38 -14.67 0.07
C ALA A 23 21.08 -15.99 -0.66
N ASP A 24 20.69 -17.02 0.11
CA ASP A 24 20.57 -18.40 -0.35
C ASP A 24 19.12 -18.81 -0.65
N ASN A 25 18.14 -18.11 -0.07
CA ASN A 25 16.74 -18.51 -0.12
C ASN A 25 15.83 -17.42 -0.66
N ASN A 26 14.85 -17.84 -1.46
CA ASN A 26 13.71 -17.02 -1.82
C ASN A 26 12.49 -17.46 -1.01
N TYR A 27 11.64 -16.50 -0.66
CA TYR A 27 10.28 -16.77 -0.20
C TYR A 27 9.34 -16.73 -1.40
N SER A 28 8.50 -17.75 -1.53
CA SER A 28 7.47 -17.74 -2.56
C SER A 28 6.14 -18.31 -2.07
N VAL A 29 5.06 -17.65 -2.47
CA VAL A 29 3.70 -18.05 -2.14
C VAL A 29 2.75 -17.66 -3.26
N ASN A 30 1.76 -18.49 -3.54
CA ASN A 30 0.68 -18.16 -4.46
C ASN A 30 -0.35 -17.31 -3.71
N ILE A 31 -0.57 -16.09 -4.19
CA ILE A 31 -1.62 -15.20 -3.70
C ILE A 31 -2.86 -15.44 -4.56
N PRO A 32 -3.96 -15.95 -3.97
CA PRO A 32 -5.20 -16.12 -4.72
C PRO A 32 -5.86 -14.77 -5.00
N LYS A 33 -6.85 -14.79 -5.90
CA LYS A 33 -7.75 -13.65 -6.10
C LYS A 33 -8.34 -13.22 -4.75
N SER A 34 -8.24 -11.93 -4.45
CA SER A 34 -8.66 -11.39 -3.16
C SER A 34 -8.95 -9.89 -3.26
N PRO A 35 -9.78 -9.31 -2.39
CA PRO A 35 -10.02 -7.87 -2.41
C PRO A 35 -8.76 -7.09 -2.00
N TYR A 36 -8.58 -5.89 -2.55
CA TYR A 36 -7.54 -4.96 -2.09
C TYR A 36 -7.85 -4.44 -0.67
N PHE A 37 -9.12 -4.07 -0.44
CA PHE A 37 -9.61 -3.68 0.87
C PHE A 37 -10.22 -4.89 1.58
N VAL A 38 -9.50 -5.46 2.55
CA VAL A 38 -9.93 -6.67 3.29
C VAL A 38 -11.02 -6.39 4.33
N LYS A 39 -11.12 -5.12 4.75
CA LYS A 39 -12.20 -4.53 5.54
C LYS A 39 -12.38 -3.09 5.10
N GLU A 40 -13.42 -2.41 5.60
CA GLU A 40 -13.63 -0.99 5.30
C GLU A 40 -12.37 -0.17 5.62
N LYS A 41 -11.79 0.46 4.57
CA LYS A 41 -10.58 1.29 4.63
C LYS A 41 -9.34 0.60 5.21
N VAL A 42 -9.32 -0.72 5.25
CA VAL A 42 -8.13 -1.53 5.57
C VAL A 42 -7.57 -2.08 4.27
N LEU A 43 -6.54 -1.41 3.75
CA LEU A 43 -5.87 -1.80 2.52
C LEU A 43 -4.82 -2.85 2.83
N GLN A 44 -4.87 -4.01 2.20
CA GLN A 44 -3.74 -4.94 2.19
C GLN A 44 -2.94 -4.75 0.90
N ILE A 45 -1.62 -4.68 1.01
CA ILE A 45 -0.70 -4.59 -0.13
C ILE A 45 0.42 -5.63 -0.03
N TYR A 46 0.84 -6.11 -1.20
CA TYR A 46 1.98 -7.00 -1.39
C TYR A 46 3.12 -6.31 -2.12
N PRO A 47 4.38 -6.73 -1.90
CA PRO A 47 5.51 -6.21 -2.66
C PRO A 47 5.32 -6.44 -4.17
N GLY A 48 5.68 -5.44 -4.97
CA GLY A 48 5.46 -5.39 -6.41
C GLY A 48 4.18 -4.65 -6.82
N GLU A 49 3.24 -4.44 -5.90
CA GLU A 49 2.00 -3.71 -6.21
C GLU A 49 2.23 -2.19 -6.28
N GLU A 50 1.61 -1.56 -7.27
CA GLU A 50 1.48 -0.12 -7.44
C GLU A 50 -0.01 0.21 -7.61
N LEU A 51 -0.58 1.02 -6.71
CA LEU A 51 -2.01 1.24 -6.58
C LEU A 51 -2.34 2.74 -6.64
N ASN A 52 -3.45 3.06 -7.30
CA ASN A 52 -4.08 4.38 -7.25
C ASN A 52 -5.35 4.27 -6.42
N ILE A 53 -5.42 5.01 -5.32
CA ILE A 53 -6.54 4.98 -4.38
C ILE A 53 -7.29 6.30 -4.50
N GLU A 54 -8.41 6.28 -5.21
CA GLU A 54 -9.30 7.43 -5.27
C GLU A 54 -10.10 7.52 -3.97
N THR A 55 -10.17 8.72 -3.39
CA THR A 55 -10.90 8.98 -2.16
C THR A 55 -12.05 9.95 -2.37
N GLU A 56 -13.07 9.84 -1.52
CA GLU A 56 -14.04 10.91 -1.31
C GLU A 56 -13.84 11.51 0.07
N ILE A 57 -13.75 12.83 0.14
CA ILE A 57 -13.60 13.57 1.39
C ILE A 57 -14.95 14.19 1.75
N LYS A 58 -15.38 14.02 3.00
CA LYS A 58 -16.51 14.74 3.58
C LYS A 58 -16.04 15.48 4.83
N GLY A 59 -16.01 16.81 4.74
CA GLY A 59 -15.42 17.67 5.76
C GLY A 59 -13.94 17.36 6.00
N ASP A 60 -13.63 16.88 7.21
CA ASP A 60 -12.27 16.56 7.66
C ASP A 60 -11.95 15.06 7.65
N THR A 61 -12.77 14.25 6.98
CA THR A 61 -12.63 12.79 6.99
C THR A 61 -12.54 12.21 5.58
N ILE A 62 -11.75 11.15 5.44
CA ILE A 62 -11.76 10.27 4.26
C ILE A 62 -13.01 9.38 4.38
N TYR A 63 -14.04 9.71 3.60
CA TYR A 63 -15.35 9.07 3.67
C TYR A 63 -15.35 7.70 2.98
N SER A 64 -14.79 7.61 1.78
CA SER A 64 -14.70 6.37 1.00
C SER A 64 -13.35 6.28 0.27
N MET A 65 -12.96 5.05 -0.06
CA MET A 65 -11.71 4.74 -0.76
C MET A 65 -11.99 3.63 -1.77
N ARG A 66 -11.44 3.74 -2.98
CA ARG A 66 -11.50 2.68 -4.00
C ARG A 66 -10.22 2.63 -4.81
N ILE A 67 -9.82 1.44 -5.24
CA ILE A 67 -8.71 1.29 -6.18
C ILE A 67 -9.22 1.61 -7.58
N VAL A 68 -8.44 2.39 -8.33
CA VAL A 68 -8.73 2.75 -9.71
C VAL A 68 -7.56 2.43 -10.64
N ASP A 69 -7.87 2.05 -11.88
CA ASP A 69 -6.83 1.79 -12.88
C ASP A 69 -6.25 3.10 -13.44
N LYS A 70 -7.12 4.00 -13.87
CA LYS A 70 -6.74 5.30 -14.45
C LYS A 70 -7.06 6.41 -13.47
N VAL A 71 -6.09 7.29 -13.25
CA VAL A 71 -6.26 8.47 -12.39
C VAL A 71 -7.02 9.55 -13.16
N ALA A 72 -8.33 9.63 -12.95
CA ALA A 72 -9.18 10.70 -13.49
C ALA A 72 -9.12 11.98 -12.65
N PHE A 73 -8.86 11.86 -11.35
CA PHE A 73 -8.86 12.96 -10.38
C PHE A 73 -7.60 12.93 -9.50
N PRO A 74 -6.47 13.51 -9.98
CA PRO A 74 -5.18 13.43 -9.30
C PRO A 74 -5.18 14.06 -7.89
N ASP A 75 -5.99 15.08 -7.68
CA ASP A 75 -6.14 15.85 -6.44
C ASP A 75 -6.82 15.09 -5.29
N LYS A 76 -7.51 13.98 -5.60
CA LYS A 76 -8.12 13.08 -4.62
C LYS A 76 -7.63 11.63 -4.73
N THR A 77 -6.49 11.41 -5.41
CA THR A 77 -5.95 10.07 -5.63
C THR A 77 -4.60 9.89 -4.92
N ILE A 78 -4.58 9.04 -3.90
CA ILE A 78 -3.32 8.62 -3.25
C ILE A 78 -2.64 7.62 -4.18
N LYS A 79 -1.36 7.84 -4.49
CA LYS A 79 -0.56 6.84 -5.21
C LYS A 79 0.29 6.08 -4.22
N LEU A 80 0.34 4.78 -4.36
CA LEU A 80 1.02 3.93 -3.41
C LEU A 80 1.82 2.85 -4.13
N LYS A 81 3.05 2.62 -3.71
CA LYS A 81 3.94 1.61 -4.29
C LYS A 81 4.71 0.90 -3.20
N PHE A 82 4.69 -0.43 -3.21
CA PHE A 82 5.45 -1.23 -2.25
C PHE A 82 6.38 -2.18 -2.97
N LEU A 83 7.67 -2.13 -2.69
CA LEU A 83 8.70 -2.89 -3.39
C LEU A 83 9.70 -3.52 -2.44
N GLN A 84 10.33 -4.59 -2.90
CA GLN A 84 11.61 -5.05 -2.39
C GLN A 84 12.71 -4.56 -3.33
N ASN A 85 13.63 -3.75 -2.83
CA ASN A 85 14.87 -3.42 -3.52
C ASN A 85 15.92 -4.46 -3.15
N VAL A 86 16.55 -5.08 -4.15
CA VAL A 86 17.57 -6.10 -3.95
C VAL A 86 18.87 -5.67 -4.64
N THR A 87 19.94 -5.56 -3.87
CA THR A 87 21.31 -5.35 -4.37
C THR A 87 22.14 -6.57 -3.99
N ASP A 88 22.68 -7.26 -5.00
CA ASP A 88 23.58 -8.42 -4.85
C ASP A 88 23.04 -9.57 -3.97
N ARG A 89 21.70 -9.73 -3.91
CA ARG A 89 20.94 -10.72 -3.09
C ARG A 89 21.15 -10.68 -1.58
N LYS A 90 22.22 -10.05 -1.10
CA LYS A 90 22.58 -9.90 0.32
C LYS A 90 21.98 -8.65 0.95
N ASN A 91 21.77 -7.61 0.14
CA ASN A 91 21.22 -6.35 0.60
C ASN A 91 19.79 -6.23 0.08
N THR A 92 18.83 -6.53 0.95
CA THR A 92 17.42 -6.36 0.66
C THR A 92 16.88 -5.19 1.48
N LEU A 93 16.08 -4.33 0.86
CA LEU A 93 15.39 -3.24 1.54
C LEU A 93 13.96 -3.19 1.06
N MET A 94 13.00 -3.33 1.98
CA MET A 94 11.61 -3.07 1.67
C MET A 94 11.39 -1.57 1.62
N MET A 95 10.61 -1.09 0.66
CA MET A 95 10.30 0.34 0.49
C MET A 95 8.83 0.53 0.18
N LEU A 96 8.15 1.33 1.00
CA LEU A 96 6.82 1.85 0.75
C LEU A 96 6.93 3.32 0.34
N SER A 97 6.36 3.67 -0.81
CA SER A 97 6.17 5.05 -1.25
C SER A 97 4.69 5.37 -1.28
N VAL A 98 4.31 6.50 -0.69
CA VAL A 98 2.93 6.99 -0.69
C VAL A 98 2.91 8.48 -1.04
N VAL A 99 2.18 8.83 -2.10
CA VAL A 99 2.00 10.22 -2.53
C VAL A 99 0.70 10.75 -1.94
N ASN A 100 0.80 11.79 -1.13
CA ASN A 100 -0.32 12.52 -0.57
C ASN A 100 -0.81 13.59 -1.55
N PRO A 101 -2.03 13.45 -2.14
CA PRO A 101 -2.55 14.42 -3.09
C PRO A 101 -3.21 15.63 -2.41
N PHE A 102 -3.37 15.60 -1.09
CA PHE A 102 -4.18 16.56 -0.35
C PHE A 102 -3.38 17.76 0.14
N ASP A 103 -4.09 18.84 0.46
CA ASP A 103 -3.55 20.05 1.09
C ASP A 103 -3.39 19.92 2.62
N ARG A 104 -3.43 18.68 3.13
CA ARG A 104 -3.39 18.32 4.55
C ARG A 104 -2.42 17.18 4.77
N LYS A 105 -1.82 17.10 5.96
CA LYS A 105 -0.97 15.97 6.30
C LYS A 105 -1.79 14.68 6.34
N LEU A 106 -1.32 13.65 5.66
CA LEU A 106 -1.95 12.33 5.64
C LEU A 106 -1.19 11.41 6.59
N ILE A 107 -1.92 10.70 7.45
CA ILE A 107 -1.36 9.64 8.30
C ILE A 107 -2.26 8.41 8.24
N TYR A 108 -1.65 7.25 8.45
CA TYR A 108 -2.30 5.95 8.57
C TYR A 108 -1.47 5.09 9.53
N ASP A 109 -2.09 4.03 10.05
CA ASP A 109 -1.41 3.02 10.84
C ASP A 109 -1.01 1.87 9.89
N ALA A 110 0.13 1.22 10.16
CA ALA A 110 0.63 0.12 9.35
C ALA A 110 0.94 -1.10 10.22
N MET A 111 0.50 -2.26 9.73
CA MET A 111 0.84 -3.57 10.27
C MET A 111 1.61 -4.34 9.20
N ILE A 112 2.70 -5.01 9.57
CA ILE A 112 3.54 -5.80 8.66
C ILE A 112 3.48 -7.28 9.01
N TYR A 113 3.60 -8.12 7.99
CA TYR A 113 3.81 -9.55 8.14
C TYR A 113 5.13 -9.91 7.46
N THR A 114 6.16 -10.21 8.24
CA THR A 114 7.50 -10.51 7.74
C THR A 114 7.64 -11.96 7.30
N VAL A 115 8.53 -12.21 6.34
CA VAL A 115 8.94 -13.57 5.97
C VAL A 115 9.61 -14.22 7.17
N GLY A 116 9.15 -15.41 7.58
CA GLY A 116 9.60 -16.08 8.80
C GLY A 116 8.93 -15.58 10.09
N GLY A 117 8.18 -14.47 10.02
CA GLY A 117 7.28 -14.04 11.09
C GLY A 117 6.05 -14.94 11.19
N GLN A 118 5.55 -15.12 12.40
CA GLN A 118 4.34 -15.92 12.67
C GLN A 118 3.09 -15.06 12.93
N GLN A 119 3.25 -13.73 13.03
CA GLN A 119 2.16 -12.82 13.39
C GLN A 119 2.35 -11.45 12.75
N TRP A 120 1.23 -10.72 12.64
CA TRP A 120 1.22 -9.31 12.28
C TRP A 120 1.81 -8.47 13.41
N SER A 121 2.69 -7.54 13.07
CA SER A 121 3.27 -6.58 14.02
C SER A 121 3.04 -5.14 13.57
N PRO A 122 2.79 -4.20 14.49
CA PRO A 122 2.69 -2.79 14.15
C PRO A 122 4.05 -2.22 13.75
N THR A 123 4.05 -1.26 12.84
CA THR A 123 5.20 -0.41 12.55
C THR A 123 4.82 1.06 12.63
N SER A 124 5.80 1.91 12.90
CA SER A 124 5.64 3.36 12.84
C SER A 124 5.62 3.84 11.39
N ILE A 125 4.88 4.92 11.14
CA ILE A 125 4.80 5.63 9.86
C ILE A 125 4.90 7.13 10.16
N ILE A 126 5.64 7.85 9.33
CA ILE A 126 5.78 9.30 9.39
C ILE A 126 4.60 9.95 8.65
N PRO A 127 3.92 10.95 9.24
CA PRO A 127 2.89 11.71 8.54
C PRO A 127 3.43 12.34 7.25
N ILE A 128 2.68 12.18 6.16
CA ILE A 128 3.08 12.63 4.84
C ILE A 128 2.58 14.07 4.65
N GLN A 129 3.50 14.98 4.38
CA GLN A 129 3.18 16.40 4.18
C GLN A 129 2.25 16.61 2.97
N PRO A 130 1.50 17.74 2.94
CA PRO A 130 0.64 18.09 1.81
C PRO A 130 1.39 18.06 0.47
N LYS A 131 0.79 17.45 -0.55
CA LYS A 131 1.31 17.38 -1.93
C LYS A 131 2.70 16.71 -2.08
N LEU A 132 3.19 16.04 -1.04
CA LEU A 132 4.50 15.35 -1.06
C LEU A 132 4.36 13.83 -1.06
N ALA A 133 5.48 13.16 -1.31
CA ALA A 133 5.62 11.73 -1.15
C ALA A 133 6.31 11.40 0.18
N GLY A 134 5.77 10.42 0.90
CA GLY A 134 6.42 9.77 2.03
C GLY A 134 7.14 8.51 1.54
N TYR A 135 8.28 8.22 2.14
CA TYR A 135 9.06 7.02 1.89
C TYR A 135 9.40 6.38 3.22
N GLU A 136 9.05 5.10 3.36
CA GLU A 136 9.36 4.29 4.52
C GLU A 136 10.18 3.09 4.07
N THR A 137 11.18 2.71 4.87
CA THR A 137 12.05 1.59 4.54
C THR A 137 12.24 0.65 5.71
N TRP A 138 12.33 -0.65 5.42
CA TRP A 138 12.55 -1.69 6.41
C TRP A 138 13.65 -2.65 5.95
N PRO A 139 14.57 -3.05 6.85
CA PRO A 139 15.58 -4.06 6.55
C PRO A 139 14.99 -5.47 6.47
N ASP A 140 13.93 -5.73 7.26
CA ASP A 140 13.25 -7.02 7.27
C ASP A 140 12.43 -7.23 5.99
N VAL A 141 12.46 -8.46 5.46
CA VAL A 141 11.67 -8.83 4.28
C VAL A 141 10.21 -8.98 4.67
N ILE A 142 9.35 -8.12 4.12
CA ILE A 142 7.92 -8.07 4.43
C ILE A 142 7.14 -8.78 3.32
N ALA A 143 6.39 -9.83 3.68
CA ALA A 143 5.54 -10.56 2.74
C ALA A 143 4.28 -9.78 2.36
N THR A 144 3.70 -9.04 3.31
CA THR A 144 2.52 -8.19 3.08
C THR A 144 2.37 -7.15 4.18
N MET A 145 1.64 -6.08 3.88
CA MET A 145 1.36 -4.98 4.81
C MET A 145 -0.14 -4.63 4.78
N ALA A 146 -0.69 -4.28 5.94
CA ALA A 146 -2.03 -3.74 6.07
C ALA A 146 -1.96 -2.27 6.52
N LEU A 147 -2.65 -1.40 5.80
CA LEU A 147 -2.71 0.04 6.05
C LEU A 147 -4.13 0.44 6.43
N GLU A 148 -4.29 1.04 7.60
CA GLU A 148 -5.59 1.33 8.19
C GLU A 148 -5.65 2.70 8.89
N LYS A 149 -6.86 3.07 9.37
CA LYS A 149 -7.10 4.29 10.15
C LYS A 149 -6.58 5.57 9.47
N TRP A 150 -6.71 5.63 8.15
CA TRP A 150 -6.38 6.78 7.32
C TRP A 150 -7.08 8.06 7.82
N ARG A 151 -6.32 9.12 8.07
CA ARG A 151 -6.83 10.37 8.65
C ARG A 151 -5.95 11.56 8.28
N PHE A 152 -6.53 12.75 8.40
CA PHE A 152 -5.79 14.00 8.30
C PHE A 152 -5.29 14.44 9.67
N THR A 153 -4.09 15.01 9.72
CA THR A 153 -3.57 15.67 10.92
C THR A 153 -3.45 17.17 10.66
N LYS A 154 -3.51 17.95 11.75
CA LYS A 154 -3.11 19.36 11.75
C LYS A 154 -1.60 19.50 11.51
#